data_AF-A0A6B8T8T0-F1
#
_entry.id   AF-A0A6B8T8T0-F1
#
_cell.length_a   1.000
_cell.length_b   1.000
_cell.length_c   1.000
_cell.angle_alpha   90.00
_cell.angle_beta   90.00
_cell.angle_gamma   90.00
#
_symmetry.space_group_name_H-M   'P 1'
#
loop_
_entity.id
_entity.type
_entity.pdbx_description
1 polymer ?
#
loop_
_entity_poly.entity_id
_entity_poly.type
_entity_poly.pdbx_seq_one_letter_code
_entity_poly.pdbx_strand_id
1 'polypeptide(L)'
;MKKVILIAVAVLGALTVSSCRKETEKIIERVEVQRGNQILSGMGAPSENLGNIGDYYLDLSNTNLYGAKTAQGWGTPISLKGIQGDKGDTGAKGDKGDTGAKGDKGDTGAKGDKGDTGAKGDKGDTGAKGDKGDTGAKGDKGDTGAKGDKGDTGAKGDKGDAGTKGNGQNVGQKGDKGDKGEQGVAGKDGTKIYAGVGAPTNIGKAGDWYIDTLNKRLYGPKLEGSWGTSYIELGSTLPSVPIRTTDYELSADKKTLLKWKNGRTTYIDMNSNEELKEVKYIDKNAFSLFARNLISIVLGDKIERIGKNAFADCENIISVTLPNTLYTIEERAFFGCKSLQKINLPNNLKKIEDEAFSLCEDLMSITIPSGLTYIGSAFQYSAITSITVPNNVTKISLNDCVHLKSATLPNTITEFRATRCSSLVSFIIPNSTDKILNSAFEDCFSLKSVVFHKNVKSIEENAFYGCNSLTSITLPSSITKIMNNSFANCKKLETITFEGTNPPILKSYPFDTRYLKNIYVPEGSEEKYKKAEGWSNYIDLIKVKPNK
;
A
#
# COMPACT_ATOMS: atom_id res chain seq x y z
N MET A 1 58.36 -0.36 40.07
CA MET A 1 58.50 1.11 39.96
C MET A 1 59.91 1.44 39.47
N LYS A 2 60.09 1.53 38.15
CA LYS A 2 61.34 1.94 37.46
C LYS A 2 61.03 3.30 36.81
N LYS A 3 61.66 4.40 37.27
CA LYS A 3 62.94 4.96 36.80
C LYS A 3 62.84 5.59 35.40
N VAL A 4 63.13 6.90 35.35
CA VAL A 4 63.93 7.66 34.35
C VAL A 4 63.17 8.68 33.46
N ILE A 5 63.43 9.98 33.76
CA ILE A 5 63.44 11.21 32.92
C ILE A 5 62.04 11.74 32.54
N LEU A 6 61.45 12.80 33.10
CA LEU A 6 61.88 14.11 33.63
C LEU A 6 62.72 14.99 32.68
N ILE A 7 62.14 16.17 32.40
CA ILE A 7 62.75 17.45 32.03
C ILE A 7 62.68 17.79 30.53
N ALA A 8 61.66 18.60 30.24
CA ALA A 8 61.69 19.57 29.19
C ALA A 8 62.83 20.58 29.40
N VAL A 9 63.42 21.00 28.27
CA VAL A 9 64.15 22.25 28.02
C VAL A 9 65.66 22.24 28.27
N ALA A 10 66.41 22.00 27.18
CA ALA A 10 67.59 22.79 26.80
C ALA A 10 67.58 22.86 25.27
N VAL A 11 66.96 23.89 24.69
CA VAL A 11 67.66 25.07 24.16
C VAL A 11 68.66 24.72 23.05
N LEU A 12 68.20 25.05 21.84
CA LEU A 12 68.90 25.37 20.61
C LEU A 12 70.44 25.33 20.64
N GLY A 13 71.00 24.44 19.83
CA GLY A 13 72.29 24.61 19.16
C GLY A 13 72.10 24.65 17.65
N ALA A 14 72.25 25.84 17.07
CA ALA A 14 72.72 26.19 15.72
C ALA A 14 72.31 25.28 14.52
N LEU A 15 71.46 25.77 13.63
CA LEU A 15 71.85 26.45 12.37
C LEU A 15 72.67 25.58 11.40
N THR A 16 71.99 25.23 10.29
CA THR A 16 72.50 25.11 8.91
C THR A 16 73.51 23.98 8.66
N VAL A 17 73.26 22.95 7.83
CA VAL A 17 73.17 23.01 6.37
C VAL A 17 72.87 21.59 5.87
N SER A 18 71.80 21.47 5.08
CA SER A 18 71.67 20.65 3.87
C SER A 18 72.37 19.27 3.82
N SER A 19 71.68 18.24 4.28
CA SER A 19 71.37 17.07 3.44
C SER A 19 70.27 16.25 4.12
N CYS A 20 69.29 15.75 3.37
CA CYS A 20 68.11 15.02 3.83
C CYS A 20 67.02 15.85 4.55
N ARG A 21 66.44 16.81 3.82
CA ARG A 21 65.06 17.27 4.05
C ARG A 21 64.20 16.87 2.85
N LYS A 22 63.84 15.59 2.78
CA LYS A 22 62.74 15.02 1.99
C LYS A 22 62.53 13.61 2.53
N GLU A 23 61.30 13.26 2.89
CA GLU A 23 60.82 11.95 3.38
C GLU A 23 60.63 11.73 4.89
N THR A 24 60.18 12.73 5.66
CA THR A 24 59.64 12.43 7.01
C THR A 24 58.46 13.32 7.44
N GLU A 25 57.57 13.67 6.51
CA GLU A 25 56.30 14.37 6.80
C GLU A 25 55.06 13.66 6.23
N LYS A 26 55.10 12.35 5.95
CA LYS A 26 54.00 11.65 5.26
C LYS A 26 53.21 10.61 6.07
N ILE A 27 53.29 10.62 7.40
CA ILE A 27 52.51 9.69 8.24
C ILE A 27 51.97 10.38 9.50
N ILE A 28 51.23 11.48 9.32
CA ILE A 28 50.15 11.89 10.24
C ILE A 28 49.04 12.47 9.36
N GLU A 29 48.33 11.62 8.64
CA GLU A 29 47.06 11.99 8.02
C GLU A 29 46.18 10.74 7.90
N ARG A 30 44.91 10.89 8.26
CA ARG A 30 43.80 9.90 8.16
C ARG A 30 43.67 8.87 9.27
N VAL A 31 43.46 9.37 10.49
CA VAL A 31 42.34 8.86 11.30
C VAL A 31 41.43 10.06 11.60
N GLU A 32 40.84 10.62 10.54
CA GLU A 32 39.57 11.33 10.72
C GLU A 32 38.55 10.25 11.04
N VAL A 33 38.09 10.24 12.28
CA VAL A 33 36.82 9.61 12.69
C VAL A 33 35.79 10.00 11.64
N GLN A 34 35.24 9.03 10.89
CA GLN A 34 34.27 9.29 9.83
C GLN A 34 33.09 10.09 10.39
N ARG A 35 33.11 11.41 10.20
CA ARG A 35 32.06 12.34 10.61
C ARG A 35 31.09 12.52 9.45
N GLY A 36 30.21 11.54 9.25
CA GLY A 36 29.05 11.64 8.36
C GLY A 36 28.80 10.33 7.62
N ASN A 37 27.59 9.76 7.80
CA ASN A 37 27.06 8.53 7.19
C ASN A 37 25.57 8.34 7.56
N GLN A 38 24.83 9.41 7.82
CA GLN A 38 23.42 9.34 8.21
C GLN A 38 22.51 9.94 7.12
N ILE A 39 21.24 9.51 7.07
CA ILE A 39 20.22 10.19 6.25
C ILE A 39 19.43 11.14 7.15
N LEU A 40 19.60 12.44 6.91
CA LEU A 40 18.76 13.49 7.48
C LEU A 40 17.49 13.61 6.65
N SER A 41 16.41 14.14 7.22
CA SER A 41 15.18 14.38 6.45
C SER A 41 14.47 15.64 6.90
N GLY A 42 13.81 16.32 5.97
CA GLY A 42 13.06 17.55 6.24
C GLY A 42 12.19 17.96 5.06
N MET A 43 11.44 19.06 5.19
CA MET A 43 10.64 19.60 4.10
C MET A 43 11.43 20.64 3.31
N GLY A 44 11.60 20.43 2.01
CA GLY A 44 12.37 21.30 1.13
C GLY A 44 13.86 20.96 1.10
N ALA A 45 14.60 21.62 0.21
CA ALA A 45 16.04 21.42 0.04
C ALA A 45 16.81 21.66 1.36
N PRO A 46 17.84 20.86 1.65
CA PRO A 46 18.61 21.02 2.88
C PRO A 46 19.41 22.31 2.89
N SER A 47 19.48 22.99 4.04
CA SER A 47 20.35 24.16 4.19
C SER A 47 21.83 23.75 4.14
N GLU A 48 22.71 24.64 3.65
CA GLU A 48 24.15 24.39 3.54
C GLU A 48 24.83 24.05 4.88
N ASN A 49 24.27 24.53 5.99
CA ASN A 49 24.79 24.29 7.34
C ASN A 49 24.24 23.02 8.01
N LEU A 50 23.26 22.35 7.40
CA LEU A 50 22.67 21.11 7.94
C LEU A 50 23.60 19.92 7.67
N GLY A 51 23.80 19.03 8.65
CA GLY A 51 24.55 17.78 8.48
C GLY A 51 26.09 17.92 8.39
N ASN A 52 26.77 16.79 8.54
CA ASN A 52 28.22 16.66 8.41
C ASN A 52 28.62 16.16 7.01
N ILE A 53 29.90 16.28 6.67
CA ILE A 53 30.45 15.78 5.39
C ILE A 53 30.25 14.27 5.31
N GLY A 54 29.53 13.77 4.31
CA GLY A 54 29.18 12.35 4.16
C GLY A 54 27.73 12.01 4.49
N ASP A 55 26.97 12.93 5.09
CA ASP A 55 25.53 12.74 5.34
C ASP A 55 24.72 12.89 4.04
N TYR A 56 23.59 12.20 3.95
CA TYR A 56 22.59 12.32 2.89
C TYR A 56 21.34 13.03 3.43
N TYR A 57 20.51 13.61 2.55
CA TYR A 57 19.29 14.28 2.99
C TYR A 57 18.08 13.90 2.13
N LEU A 58 16.99 13.48 2.76
CA LEU A 58 15.72 13.16 2.13
C LEU A 58 14.73 14.32 2.31
N ASP A 59 14.40 15.00 1.22
CA ASP A 59 13.34 16.00 1.16
C ASP A 59 11.98 15.30 1.11
N LEU A 60 11.22 15.39 2.20
CA LEU A 60 9.91 14.76 2.35
C LEU A 60 8.80 15.50 1.59
N SER A 61 9.05 16.73 1.10
CA SER A 61 8.05 17.50 0.35
C SER A 61 7.89 17.03 -1.09
N ASN A 62 8.96 16.50 -1.68
CA ASN A 62 9.02 16.05 -3.07
C ASN A 62 9.66 14.67 -3.23
N THR A 63 10.01 14.02 -2.12
CA THR A 63 10.70 12.72 -2.06
C THR A 63 12.06 12.72 -2.76
N ASN A 64 12.79 13.84 -2.78
CA ASN A 64 14.13 13.89 -3.36
C ASN A 64 15.19 13.43 -2.35
N LEU A 65 16.12 12.57 -2.77
CA LEU A 65 17.34 12.26 -2.02
C LEU A 65 18.50 13.10 -2.54
N TYR A 66 19.05 13.96 -1.69
CA TYR A 66 20.27 14.72 -1.92
C TYR A 66 21.49 13.84 -1.65
N GLY A 67 22.45 13.85 -2.58
CA GLY A 67 23.70 13.12 -2.46
C GLY A 67 24.54 13.59 -1.26
N ALA A 68 25.54 12.78 -0.91
CA ALA A 68 26.40 13.02 0.26
C ALA A 68 26.91 14.46 0.31
N LYS A 69 26.78 15.11 1.46
CA LYS A 69 27.32 16.45 1.70
C LYS A 69 28.83 16.43 1.60
N THR A 70 29.41 17.32 0.82
CA THR A 70 30.86 17.53 0.75
C THR A 70 31.25 18.87 1.36
N ALA A 71 32.54 19.18 1.39
CA ALA A 71 33.03 20.52 1.76
C ALA A 71 32.50 21.62 0.83
N GLN A 72 31.95 21.26 -0.33
CA GLN A 72 31.38 22.17 -1.34
C GLN A 72 29.84 22.27 -1.25
N GLY A 73 29.19 21.56 -0.32
CA GLY A 73 27.73 21.59 -0.13
C GLY A 73 27.06 20.24 -0.40
N TRP A 74 25.73 20.24 -0.52
CA TRP A 74 24.93 19.04 -0.75
C TRP A 74 25.01 18.55 -2.20
N GLY A 75 25.03 17.22 -2.38
CA GLY A 75 24.98 16.62 -3.71
C GLY A 75 23.65 16.89 -4.42
N THR A 76 23.67 16.81 -5.76
CA THR A 76 22.48 17.02 -6.59
C THR A 76 21.33 16.07 -6.21
N PRO A 77 20.09 16.57 -6.05
CA PRO A 77 18.95 15.75 -5.67
C PRO A 77 18.52 14.78 -6.77
N ILE A 78 18.07 13.59 -6.37
CA ILE A 78 17.44 12.58 -7.23
C ILE A 78 16.00 12.37 -6.74
N SER A 79 15.01 12.44 -7.64
CA SER A 79 13.59 12.25 -7.28
C SER A 79 13.24 10.79 -7.08
N LEU A 80 12.55 10.48 -5.97
CA LEU A 80 12.04 9.14 -5.68
C LEU A 80 10.56 8.96 -6.07
N LYS A 81 9.91 10.00 -6.63
CA LYS A 81 8.49 9.96 -7.00
C LYS A 81 8.31 9.24 -8.34
N GLY A 82 8.09 7.93 -8.31
CA GLY A 82 7.80 7.15 -9.53
C GLY A 82 7.78 5.62 -9.45
N ILE A 83 7.67 4.97 -8.29
CA ILE A 83 7.75 3.50 -8.19
C ILE A 83 6.43 2.85 -7.71
N GLN A 84 5.41 2.89 -8.56
CA GLN A 84 4.46 1.78 -8.66
C GLN A 84 5.09 0.78 -9.61
N GLY A 85 5.30 -0.48 -9.18
CA GLY A 85 5.83 -1.51 -10.07
C GLY A 85 4.91 -1.65 -11.28
N ASP A 86 5.47 -1.53 -12.49
CA ASP A 86 4.71 -1.78 -13.72
C ASP A 86 4.08 -3.18 -13.63
N LYS A 87 2.79 -3.26 -13.96
CA LYS A 87 2.10 -4.54 -14.15
C LYS A 87 2.92 -5.31 -15.19
N GLY A 88 3.43 -6.49 -14.83
CA GLY A 88 4.24 -7.30 -15.75
C GLY A 88 3.53 -7.44 -17.10
N ASP A 89 4.24 -7.15 -18.18
CA ASP A 89 3.70 -7.24 -19.53
C ASP A 89 3.13 -8.64 -19.76
N THR A 90 1.95 -8.70 -20.37
CA THR A 90 1.39 -9.97 -20.87
C THR A 90 2.44 -10.59 -21.78
N GLY A 91 2.91 -11.80 -21.45
CA GLY A 91 3.93 -12.48 -22.23
C GLY A 91 3.60 -12.47 -23.72
N ALA A 92 4.59 -12.18 -24.55
CA ALA A 92 4.42 -12.17 -26.01
C ALA A 92 3.81 -13.51 -26.47
N LYS A 93 2.83 -13.44 -27.36
CA LYS A 93 2.30 -14.61 -28.06
C LYS A 93 3.47 -15.30 -28.74
N GLY A 94 3.73 -16.56 -28.40
CA GLY A 94 4.86 -17.32 -28.95
C GLY A 94 4.87 -17.28 -30.48
N ASP A 95 6.05 -17.07 -31.05
CA ASP A 95 6.26 -17.05 -32.49
C ASP A 95 5.81 -18.38 -33.12
N LYS A 96 5.25 -18.29 -34.33
CA LYS A 96 4.92 -19.45 -35.15
C LYS A 96 6.23 -20.19 -35.46
N GLY A 97 6.33 -21.46 -35.05
CA GLY A 97 7.54 -22.27 -35.24
C GLY A 97 8.05 -22.23 -36.68
N ASP A 98 9.37 -22.12 -36.82
CA ASP A 98 10.05 -22.05 -38.11
C ASP A 98 9.74 -23.26 -38.99
N THR A 99 9.62 -23.03 -40.30
CA THR A 99 9.52 -24.09 -41.30
C THR A 99 10.81 -24.89 -41.28
N GLY A 100 10.70 -26.21 -41.07
CA GLY A 100 11.85 -27.12 -40.98
C GLY A 100 12.83 -26.96 -42.14
N ALA A 101 14.12 -27.12 -41.85
CA ALA A 101 15.21 -26.94 -42.79
C ALA A 101 14.98 -27.71 -44.11
N LYS A 102 15.17 -27.02 -45.24
CA LYS A 102 15.25 -27.68 -46.55
C LYS A 102 16.52 -28.54 -46.54
N GLY A 103 16.34 -29.86 -46.60
CA GLY A 103 17.44 -30.82 -46.60
C GLY A 103 18.46 -30.57 -47.72
N ASP A 104 19.72 -30.93 -47.44
CA ASP A 104 20.88 -30.64 -48.27
C ASP A 104 20.70 -31.10 -49.73
N LYS A 105 21.18 -30.27 -50.66
CA LYS A 105 21.28 -30.64 -52.07
C LYS A 105 22.37 -31.71 -52.21
N GLY A 106 21.95 -32.96 -52.38
CA GLY A 106 22.84 -34.08 -52.68
C GLY A 106 23.64 -33.87 -53.97
N ASP A 107 24.85 -34.41 -53.99
CA ASP A 107 25.83 -34.28 -55.07
C ASP A 107 25.28 -34.73 -56.44
N THR A 108 25.72 -34.02 -57.48
CA THR A 108 25.36 -34.27 -58.88
C THR A 108 25.81 -35.66 -59.33
N GLY A 109 24.89 -36.62 -59.33
CA GLY A 109 25.04 -37.90 -60.02
C GLY A 109 24.97 -37.72 -61.54
N ALA A 110 25.78 -38.49 -62.28
CA ALA A 110 25.94 -38.39 -63.72
C ALA A 110 24.60 -38.54 -64.49
N LYS A 111 24.48 -37.75 -65.56
CA LYS A 111 23.34 -37.70 -66.49
C LYS A 111 23.09 -39.08 -67.14
N GLY A 112 21.96 -39.69 -66.81
CA GLY A 112 21.37 -40.81 -67.55
C GLY A 112 20.18 -40.34 -68.39
N ASP A 113 20.05 -40.89 -69.59
CA ASP A 113 19.14 -40.41 -70.64
C ASP A 113 17.65 -40.60 -70.35
N LYS A 114 16.85 -39.72 -70.97
CA LYS A 114 15.39 -39.60 -70.89
C LYS A 114 14.69 -40.82 -71.53
N GLY A 115 13.87 -41.51 -70.75
CA GLY A 115 12.83 -42.43 -71.23
C GLY A 115 11.44 -41.80 -71.12
N ASP A 116 10.57 -42.11 -72.09
CA ASP A 116 9.31 -41.43 -72.35
C ASP A 116 8.13 -41.82 -71.43
N THR A 117 7.25 -40.81 -71.26
CA THR A 117 5.84 -40.73 -70.86
C THR A 117 5.02 -42.01 -70.59
N GLY A 118 4.27 -42.00 -69.47
CA GLY A 118 3.14 -42.90 -69.21
C GLY A 118 2.15 -42.33 -68.18
N ALA A 119 0.86 -42.63 -68.34
CA ALA A 119 -0.31 -41.90 -67.83
C ALA A 119 -0.80 -42.22 -66.39
N LYS A 120 -1.70 -41.35 -65.92
CA LYS A 120 -2.58 -41.33 -64.72
C LYS A 120 -2.99 -42.69 -64.11
N GLY A 121 -3.09 -42.73 -62.77
CA GLY A 121 -3.86 -43.73 -62.00
C GLY A 121 -4.45 -43.15 -60.70
N ASP A 122 -5.70 -43.53 -60.38
CA ASP A 122 -6.54 -42.98 -59.30
C ASP A 122 -6.36 -43.69 -57.91
N LYS A 123 -6.76 -42.92 -56.87
CA LYS A 123 -7.16 -43.20 -55.46
C LYS A 123 -6.95 -44.60 -54.84
N GLY A 124 -6.47 -44.58 -53.59
CA GLY A 124 -6.79 -45.58 -52.56
C GLY A 124 -6.77 -44.97 -51.15
N ASP A 125 -7.80 -45.23 -50.34
CA ASP A 125 -7.88 -44.84 -48.92
C ASP A 125 -7.63 -46.04 -47.98
N THR A 126 -7.04 -45.70 -46.82
CA THR A 126 -7.13 -46.32 -45.48
C THR A 126 -6.17 -47.45 -45.08
N GLY A 127 -5.44 -47.20 -43.99
CA GLY A 127 -4.97 -48.18 -43.02
C GLY A 127 -5.00 -47.56 -41.62
N ALA A 128 -5.50 -48.32 -40.63
CA ALA A 128 -5.81 -47.85 -39.27
C ALA A 128 -4.73 -48.18 -38.22
N LYS A 129 -4.67 -47.30 -37.21
CA LYS A 129 -4.46 -47.47 -35.75
C LYS A 129 -3.24 -48.25 -35.20
N GLY A 130 -2.57 -47.62 -34.24
CA GLY A 130 -1.87 -48.28 -33.13
C GLY A 130 -1.92 -47.41 -31.86
N ASP A 131 -2.33 -48.00 -30.72
CA ASP A 131 -2.40 -47.36 -29.40
C ASP A 131 -1.15 -47.65 -28.54
N LYS A 132 -0.80 -46.64 -27.73
CA LYS A 132 -0.23 -46.61 -26.36
C LYS A 132 1.17 -47.20 -26.06
N GLY A 133 1.98 -46.35 -25.41
CA GLY A 133 3.10 -46.72 -24.52
C GLY A 133 3.13 -45.84 -23.26
N ASP A 134 3.69 -46.38 -22.18
CA ASP A 134 3.49 -46.02 -20.78
C ASP A 134 4.36 -44.89 -20.19
N THR A 135 3.97 -44.46 -18.99
CA THR A 135 4.50 -43.37 -18.15
C THR A 135 5.99 -43.51 -17.79
N GLY A 136 6.74 -42.40 -17.92
CA GLY A 136 8.13 -42.22 -17.45
C GLY A 136 8.31 -41.09 -16.43
N ALA A 137 9.44 -41.10 -15.74
CA ALA A 137 9.67 -40.67 -14.36
C ALA A 137 9.78 -39.15 -14.04
N LYS A 138 9.73 -38.90 -12.71
CA LYS A 138 9.92 -37.65 -11.95
C LYS A 138 10.95 -36.67 -12.56
N GLY A 139 10.52 -35.42 -12.77
CA GLY A 139 11.33 -34.37 -13.39
C GLY A 139 12.49 -33.87 -12.52
N ASP A 140 13.61 -33.63 -13.19
CA ASP A 140 14.82 -33.03 -12.63
C ASP A 140 14.67 -31.52 -12.37
N LYS A 141 15.54 -31.03 -11.48
CA LYS A 141 15.73 -29.64 -11.07
C LYS A 141 15.97 -28.75 -12.31
N GLY A 142 15.11 -27.74 -12.50
CA GLY A 142 15.20 -26.82 -13.63
C GLY A 142 16.55 -26.09 -13.73
N ASP A 143 17.02 -25.96 -14.97
CA ASP A 143 18.31 -25.38 -15.34
C ASP A 143 18.47 -23.90 -14.98
N THR A 144 19.73 -23.50 -14.81
CA THR A 144 20.16 -22.11 -14.60
C THR A 144 19.77 -21.25 -15.80
N GLY A 145 19.06 -20.14 -15.57
CA GLY A 145 18.63 -19.22 -16.63
C GLY A 145 19.79 -18.72 -17.50
N ALA A 146 19.52 -18.60 -18.80
CA ALA A 146 20.52 -18.22 -19.81
C ALA A 146 21.17 -16.85 -19.53
N LYS A 147 22.46 -16.76 -19.88
CA LYS A 147 23.25 -15.52 -19.91
C LYS A 147 22.66 -14.58 -20.96
N GLY A 148 22.35 -13.34 -20.57
CA GLY A 148 21.76 -12.34 -21.49
C GLY A 148 22.64 -12.01 -22.70
N ASP A 149 22.00 -11.66 -23.81
CA ASP A 149 22.63 -11.43 -25.11
C ASP A 149 23.64 -10.26 -25.12
N LYS A 150 24.67 -10.40 -25.97
CA LYS A 150 25.68 -9.36 -26.25
C LYS A 150 25.05 -8.31 -27.17
N GLY A 151 25.14 -7.02 -26.79
CA GLY A 151 24.55 -5.92 -27.57
C GLY A 151 25.05 -5.81 -29.02
N ASP A 152 24.18 -5.27 -29.89
CA ASP A 152 24.37 -5.19 -31.33
C ASP A 152 25.59 -4.37 -31.77
N THR A 153 26.24 -4.80 -32.85
CA THR A 153 27.37 -4.10 -33.47
C THR A 153 26.86 -2.91 -34.28
N GLY A 154 27.39 -1.71 -34.01
CA GLY A 154 26.96 -0.46 -34.68
C GLY A 154 27.12 -0.46 -36.21
N ALA A 155 26.29 0.35 -36.88
CA ALA A 155 26.22 0.45 -38.34
C ALA A 155 27.56 0.84 -39.01
N LYS A 156 27.82 0.26 -40.19
CA LYS A 156 29.02 0.46 -41.01
C LYS A 156 28.97 1.83 -41.71
N GLY A 157 29.95 2.71 -41.46
CA GLY A 157 30.00 4.07 -42.04
C GLY A 157 30.00 4.14 -43.58
N ASP A 158 29.58 5.27 -44.14
CA ASP A 158 29.34 5.51 -45.57
C ASP A 158 30.59 5.45 -46.45
N LYS A 159 30.42 5.36 -47.77
CA LYS A 159 31.49 5.42 -48.78
C LYS A 159 31.67 6.93 -49.16
N GLY A 160 32.74 7.65 -48.76
CA GLY A 160 33.08 9.02 -49.22
C GLY A 160 33.38 9.13 -50.73
N ASP A 161 34.21 10.07 -51.25
CA ASP A 161 34.27 10.54 -52.67
C ASP A 161 35.50 10.09 -53.53
N ALA A 162 35.41 9.96 -54.87
CA ALA A 162 36.56 9.52 -55.71
C ALA A 162 37.28 10.70 -56.40
N GLY A 163 38.54 10.50 -56.79
CA GLY A 163 39.46 11.54 -57.27
C GLY A 163 39.19 12.14 -58.67
N THR A 164 39.59 13.40 -58.87
CA THR A 164 39.46 14.17 -60.12
C THR A 164 40.43 13.71 -61.22
N LYS A 165 40.01 13.73 -62.50
CA LYS A 165 40.80 13.27 -63.68
C LYS A 165 41.16 14.42 -64.64
N GLY A 166 42.39 14.40 -65.17
CA GLY A 166 42.85 15.04 -66.42
C GLY A 166 44.38 15.11 -66.46
N ASN A 167 45.13 14.57 -67.43
CA ASN A 167 44.94 14.50 -68.88
C ASN A 167 44.76 13.09 -69.44
N GLY A 168 44.00 13.02 -70.55
CA GLY A 168 44.15 12.00 -71.58
C GLY A 168 43.10 10.88 -71.61
N GLN A 169 41.86 11.26 -71.95
CA GLN A 169 40.74 10.40 -72.39
C GLN A 169 39.93 9.69 -71.28
N ASN A 170 38.62 9.85 -71.38
CA ASN A 170 37.67 9.99 -70.27
C ASN A 170 37.15 8.71 -69.60
N VAL A 171 36.66 8.95 -68.36
CA VAL A 171 35.44 8.49 -67.64
C VAL A 171 35.80 8.21 -66.16
N GLY A 172 35.04 8.81 -65.23
CA GLY A 172 35.43 9.06 -63.83
C GLY A 172 34.71 8.26 -62.71
N GLN A 173 35.33 8.31 -61.53
CA GLN A 173 34.91 8.28 -60.10
C GLN A 173 33.82 7.32 -59.53
N LYS A 174 34.14 6.60 -58.42
CA LYS A 174 33.23 6.35 -57.26
C LYS A 174 33.96 6.19 -55.91
N GLY A 175 33.90 7.23 -55.09
CA GLY A 175 33.85 7.27 -53.63
C GLY A 175 34.89 6.70 -52.61
N ASP A 176 35.50 7.53 -51.72
CA ASP A 176 36.14 7.26 -50.39
C ASP A 176 35.25 6.41 -49.42
N LYS A 177 35.56 6.30 -48.12
CA LYS A 177 34.68 5.73 -47.05
C LYS A 177 34.74 6.61 -45.80
N GLY A 178 33.60 7.21 -45.43
CA GLY A 178 33.40 8.16 -44.34
C GLY A 178 33.63 7.56 -42.96
N ASP A 179 34.01 8.46 -42.05
CA ASP A 179 34.33 8.13 -40.67
C ASP A 179 33.12 7.63 -39.88
N LYS A 180 33.40 6.76 -38.91
CA LYS A 180 32.42 6.19 -37.98
C LYS A 180 31.88 7.32 -37.09
N GLY A 181 30.56 7.53 -37.12
CA GLY A 181 29.89 8.52 -36.27
C GLY A 181 30.15 8.30 -34.78
N GLU A 182 30.24 9.39 -34.03
CA GLU A 182 30.35 9.35 -32.57
C GLU A 182 29.13 8.65 -31.95
N GLN A 183 29.38 7.80 -30.95
CA GLN A 183 28.33 7.15 -30.18
C GLN A 183 27.54 8.22 -29.40
N GLY A 184 26.23 8.30 -29.62
CA GLY A 184 25.35 9.26 -28.94
C GLY A 184 25.39 9.14 -27.41
N VAL A 185 25.24 10.27 -26.72
CA VAL A 185 25.13 10.32 -25.25
C VAL A 185 23.66 10.22 -24.79
N ALA A 186 23.47 9.40 -23.75
CA ALA A 186 22.29 9.16 -22.89
C ALA A 186 21.17 8.27 -23.49
N GLY A 187 20.47 7.41 -22.73
CA GLY A 187 19.96 7.61 -21.36
C GLY A 187 20.81 7.14 -20.18
N LYS A 188 20.81 7.96 -19.13
CA LYS A 188 20.84 7.44 -17.77
C LYS A 188 19.43 6.91 -17.50
N ASP A 189 19.25 5.62 -17.23
CA ASP A 189 18.14 5.17 -16.41
C ASP A 189 18.39 3.81 -15.75
N GLY A 190 18.37 3.88 -14.44
CA GLY A 190 18.66 2.86 -13.45
C GLY A 190 18.89 3.56 -12.11
N THR A 191 17.87 4.28 -11.62
CA THR A 191 17.79 4.61 -10.18
C THR A 191 16.53 3.98 -9.62
N LYS A 192 16.33 2.69 -9.90
CA LYS A 192 15.26 1.94 -9.24
C LYS A 192 15.69 1.71 -7.79
N ILE A 193 14.78 1.99 -6.86
CA ILE A 193 14.92 1.56 -5.48
C ILE A 193 14.20 0.22 -5.34
N TYR A 194 14.97 -0.82 -5.02
CA TYR A 194 14.42 -2.10 -4.60
C TYR A 194 14.21 -2.09 -3.09
N ALA A 195 13.25 -2.87 -2.60
CA ALA A 195 13.08 -3.09 -1.17
C ALA A 195 12.95 -4.58 -0.89
N GLY A 196 13.54 -5.03 0.22
CA GLY A 196 13.43 -6.42 0.66
C GLY A 196 13.80 -6.59 2.13
N VAL A 197 13.82 -7.84 2.56
CA VAL A 197 14.11 -8.23 3.95
C VAL A 197 15.53 -8.79 3.99
N GLY A 198 16.45 -8.11 4.66
CA GLY A 198 17.87 -8.46 4.69
C GLY A 198 18.70 -7.74 3.62
N ALA A 199 20.02 -7.97 3.59
CA ALA A 199 20.94 -7.32 2.64
C ALA A 199 20.63 -7.71 1.18
N PRO A 200 20.87 -6.82 0.20
CA PRO A 200 20.61 -7.12 -1.19
C PRO A 200 21.51 -8.23 -1.72
N THR A 201 20.92 -9.12 -2.52
CA THR A 201 21.64 -10.13 -3.30
C THR A 201 21.88 -9.59 -4.73
N ASN A 202 21.93 -10.42 -5.77
CA ASN A 202 22.31 -9.98 -7.12
C ASN A 202 21.27 -9.13 -7.89
N ILE A 203 20.22 -8.64 -7.23
CA ILE A 203 19.16 -7.80 -7.81
C ILE A 203 19.68 -6.41 -8.25
N GLY A 204 18.99 -5.76 -9.19
CA GLY A 204 19.33 -4.42 -9.67
C GLY A 204 20.49 -4.33 -10.65
N LYS A 205 20.59 -3.18 -11.33
CA LYS A 205 21.66 -2.80 -12.27
C LYS A 205 22.58 -1.75 -11.64
N ALA A 206 23.72 -1.47 -12.28
CA ALA A 206 24.61 -0.41 -11.79
C ALA A 206 23.86 0.93 -11.74
N GLY A 207 23.95 1.64 -10.61
CA GLY A 207 23.20 2.87 -10.32
C GLY A 207 21.95 2.68 -9.45
N ASP A 208 21.44 1.45 -9.31
CA ASP A 208 20.25 1.17 -8.50
C ASP A 208 20.56 1.19 -6.99
N TRP A 209 19.51 1.39 -6.18
CA TRP A 209 19.58 1.44 -4.72
C TRP A 209 18.68 0.36 -4.10
N TYR A 210 18.98 -0.07 -2.87
CA TYR A 210 18.22 -1.12 -2.19
C TYR A 210 17.96 -0.79 -0.72
N ILE A 211 16.71 -0.90 -0.30
CA ILE A 211 16.27 -0.76 1.09
C ILE A 211 16.09 -2.13 1.73
N ASP A 212 16.92 -2.41 2.73
CA ASP A 212 16.73 -3.49 3.69
C ASP A 212 15.76 -3.03 4.77
N THR A 213 14.53 -3.52 4.67
CA THR A 213 13.42 -3.18 5.57
C THR A 213 13.54 -3.85 6.95
N LEU A 214 14.35 -4.91 7.07
CA LEU A 214 14.59 -5.66 8.30
C LEU A 214 15.65 -4.96 9.16
N ASN A 215 16.83 -4.74 8.58
CA ASN A 215 17.95 -4.15 9.31
C ASN A 215 17.99 -2.63 9.22
N LYS A 216 16.99 -2.02 8.55
CA LYS A 216 16.89 -0.58 8.30
C LYS A 216 18.17 -0.07 7.67
N ARG A 217 18.48 -0.51 6.45
CA ARG A 217 19.71 -0.11 5.74
C ARG A 217 19.41 0.26 4.29
N LEU A 218 20.08 1.27 3.78
CA LEU A 218 20.07 1.65 2.37
C LEU A 218 21.43 1.29 1.77
N TYR A 219 21.41 0.43 0.78
CA TYR A 219 22.57 0.00 0.01
C TYR A 219 22.55 0.73 -1.33
N GLY A 220 23.68 1.28 -1.76
CA GLY A 220 23.80 1.83 -3.10
C GLY A 220 24.77 3.02 -3.23
N PRO A 221 24.97 3.50 -4.47
CA PRO A 221 24.49 2.87 -5.71
C PRO A 221 25.20 1.54 -6.00
N LYS A 222 24.51 0.56 -6.59
CA LYS A 222 25.12 -0.71 -7.03
C LYS A 222 26.22 -0.41 -8.06
N LEU A 223 27.38 -1.05 -7.92
CA LEU A 223 28.49 -0.93 -8.88
C LEU A 223 28.39 -2.04 -9.93
N GLU A 224 29.18 -1.94 -11.02
CA GLU A 224 29.25 -3.02 -12.00
C GLU A 224 29.68 -4.34 -11.33
N GLY A 225 28.74 -5.27 -11.21
CA GLY A 225 28.97 -6.63 -10.72
C GLY A 225 28.54 -6.92 -9.28
N SER A 226 28.52 -5.95 -8.34
CA SER A 226 28.10 -6.22 -6.96
C SER A 226 27.53 -4.98 -6.24
N TRP A 227 26.71 -5.24 -5.22
CA TRP A 227 26.37 -4.21 -4.25
C TRP A 227 27.61 -3.88 -3.42
N GLY A 228 27.84 -2.59 -3.16
CA GLY A 228 28.89 -2.17 -2.23
C GLY A 228 28.67 -2.85 -0.87
N THR A 229 29.77 -3.21 -0.20
CA THR A 229 29.73 -3.80 1.14
C THR A 229 29.42 -2.75 2.23
N SER A 230 29.46 -1.48 1.87
CA SER A 230 29.03 -0.34 2.67
C SER A 230 27.53 -0.07 2.51
N TYR A 231 26.84 0.15 3.63
CA TYR A 231 25.43 0.53 3.68
C TYR A 231 25.25 1.76 4.56
N ILE A 232 24.18 2.50 4.33
CA ILE A 232 23.73 3.59 5.19
C ILE A 232 22.70 3.01 6.15
N GLU A 233 22.84 3.20 7.46
CA GLU A 233 21.76 2.85 8.39
C GLU A 233 20.60 3.85 8.25
N LEU A 234 19.42 3.32 7.95
CA LEU A 234 18.16 4.03 7.91
C LEU A 234 17.65 4.15 9.35
N GLY A 235 17.67 5.36 9.88
CA GLY A 235 17.19 5.63 11.23
C GLY A 235 18.26 5.47 12.29
N SER A 236 19.21 6.40 12.34
CA SER A 236 19.42 7.08 13.62
C SER A 236 18.24 8.04 13.80
N THR A 237 17.60 7.99 14.97
CA THR A 237 16.57 8.94 15.45
C THR A 237 16.70 10.29 14.76
N LEU A 238 15.62 10.75 14.14
CA LEU A 238 15.47 12.16 13.75
C LEU A 238 16.08 13.03 14.85
N PRO A 239 16.83 14.10 14.54
CA PRO A 239 17.20 15.05 15.57
C PRO A 239 15.92 15.74 16.05
N SER A 240 15.15 15.08 16.92
CA SER A 240 14.21 15.77 17.77
C SER A 240 15.06 16.68 18.63
N VAL A 241 14.74 17.97 18.62
CA VAL A 241 15.16 18.85 19.71
C VAL A 241 14.92 18.06 21.01
N PRO A 242 15.95 17.87 21.87
CA PRO A 242 15.79 17.06 23.07
C PRO A 242 14.55 17.51 23.84
N ILE A 243 13.66 16.58 24.18
CA ILE A 243 12.43 16.90 24.91
C ILE A 243 12.82 17.45 26.28
N ARG A 244 12.46 18.70 26.53
CA ARG A 244 12.74 19.41 27.79
C ARG A 244 11.58 19.24 28.75
N THR A 245 11.85 19.32 30.04
CA THR A 245 10.80 19.32 31.08
C THR A 245 9.82 20.49 30.96
N THR A 246 10.19 21.56 30.25
CA THR A 246 9.31 22.69 29.91
C THR A 246 8.34 22.40 28.78
N ASP A 247 8.56 21.33 28.00
CA ASP A 247 7.76 20.99 26.83
C ASP A 247 6.44 20.32 27.20
N TYR A 248 6.28 19.89 28.45
CA TYR A 248 5.12 19.15 28.92
C TYR A 248 4.73 19.49 30.38
N GLU A 249 3.62 18.92 30.82
CA GLU A 249 3.13 18.95 32.19
C GLU A 249 2.68 17.55 32.59
N LEU A 250 3.22 17.05 33.70
CA LEU A 250 2.83 15.77 34.28
C LEU A 250 2.01 15.98 35.55
N SER A 251 1.21 14.97 35.90
CA SER A 251 0.60 14.86 37.22
C SER A 251 1.65 14.78 38.34
N ALA A 252 1.24 15.03 39.59
CA ALA A 252 2.13 14.99 40.75
C ALA A 252 2.85 13.64 40.93
N ASP A 253 2.19 12.53 40.59
CA ASP A 253 2.74 11.17 40.61
C ASP A 253 3.55 10.81 39.33
N LYS A 254 3.62 11.74 38.37
CA LYS A 254 4.24 11.58 37.04
C LYS A 254 3.67 10.45 36.19
N LYS A 255 2.49 9.90 36.52
CA LYS A 255 1.86 8.81 35.76
C LYS A 255 0.98 9.29 34.61
N THR A 256 0.64 10.57 34.59
CA THR A 256 -0.25 11.15 33.57
C THR A 256 0.42 12.33 32.88
N LEU A 257 0.46 12.30 31.54
CA LEU A 257 0.77 13.48 30.74
C LEU A 257 -0.49 14.35 30.65
N LEU A 258 -0.50 15.45 31.41
CA LEU A 258 -1.62 16.38 31.49
C LEU A 258 -1.69 17.28 30.24
N LYS A 259 -0.52 17.74 29.79
CA LYS A 259 -0.45 18.70 28.68
C LYS A 259 0.89 18.70 27.98
N TRP A 260 0.86 18.79 26.65
CA TRP A 260 1.99 19.15 25.82
C TRP A 260 1.99 20.66 25.57
N LYS A 261 3.10 21.33 25.86
CA LYS A 261 3.25 22.78 25.82
C LYS A 261 4.03 23.25 24.59
N ASN A 262 4.90 22.41 24.03
CA ASN A 262 5.75 22.79 22.91
C ASN A 262 5.08 22.58 21.55
N GLY A 263 4.40 23.62 21.06
CA GLY A 263 3.72 23.57 19.76
C GLY A 263 4.62 23.65 18.52
N ARG A 264 5.95 23.75 18.66
CA ARG A 264 6.90 23.68 17.53
C ARG A 264 7.42 22.27 17.30
N THR A 265 7.13 21.33 18.20
CA THR A 265 7.63 19.97 18.09
C THR A 265 6.93 19.25 16.95
N THR A 266 7.73 18.73 16.02
CA THR A 266 7.25 17.97 14.87
C THR A 266 7.37 16.46 15.08
N TYR A 267 8.29 16.03 15.94
CA TYR A 267 8.55 14.62 16.24
C TYR A 267 8.71 14.42 17.73
N ILE A 268 8.00 13.43 18.27
CA ILE A 268 8.05 13.08 19.69
C ILE A 268 8.39 11.60 19.81
N ASP A 269 9.44 11.28 20.54
CA ASP A 269 9.68 9.94 21.05
C ASP A 269 9.63 10.00 22.58
N MET A 270 8.52 9.55 23.17
CA MET A 270 8.36 9.55 24.62
C MET A 270 9.36 8.62 25.31
N ASN A 271 9.85 7.58 24.64
CA ASN A 271 10.83 6.64 25.20
C ASN A 271 12.24 7.25 25.27
N SER A 272 12.49 8.34 24.55
CA SER A 272 13.75 9.10 24.64
C SER A 272 13.89 9.96 25.90
N ASN A 273 12.80 10.12 26.68
CA ASN A 273 12.78 10.95 27.88
C ASN A 273 12.49 10.10 29.14
N GLU A 274 13.34 10.27 30.17
CA GLU A 274 13.30 9.46 31.40
C GLU A 274 11.97 9.54 32.17
N GLU A 275 11.27 10.68 32.12
CA GLU A 275 9.97 10.82 32.80
C GLU A 275 8.83 10.33 31.91
N LEU A 276 8.84 10.67 30.62
CA LEU A 276 7.75 10.32 29.69
C LEU A 276 7.65 8.82 29.42
N LYS A 277 8.76 8.07 29.45
CA LYS A 277 8.73 6.60 29.32
C LYS A 277 7.99 5.90 30.46
N GLU A 278 7.83 6.57 31.61
CA GLU A 278 7.16 6.06 32.80
C GLU A 278 5.67 6.44 32.89
N VAL A 279 5.20 7.28 31.97
CA VAL A 279 3.80 7.72 31.90
C VAL A 279 2.91 6.55 31.49
N LYS A 280 1.77 6.45 32.18
CA LYS A 280 0.74 5.44 31.93
C LYS A 280 -0.48 6.00 31.21
N TYR A 281 -0.77 7.28 31.36
CA TYR A 281 -2.00 7.88 30.84
C TYR A 281 -1.69 9.16 30.06
N ILE A 282 -2.27 9.30 28.88
CA ILE A 282 -2.38 10.58 28.19
C ILE A 282 -3.72 11.18 28.61
N ASP A 283 -3.72 12.33 29.29
CA ASP A 283 -4.96 12.95 29.75
C ASP A 283 -5.79 13.51 28.59
N LYS A 284 -7.03 13.88 28.89
CA LYS A 284 -7.91 14.58 27.95
C LYS A 284 -7.21 15.84 27.41
N ASN A 285 -7.38 16.09 26.12
CA ASN A 285 -6.85 17.29 25.45
C ASN A 285 -5.32 17.47 25.51
N ALA A 286 -4.54 16.47 25.96
CA ALA A 286 -3.13 16.64 26.28
C ALA A 286 -2.30 17.25 25.13
N PHE A 287 -2.56 16.87 23.88
CA PHE A 287 -1.92 17.41 22.67
C PHE A 287 -2.85 18.32 21.84
N SER A 288 -4.15 18.35 22.15
CA SER A 288 -5.14 19.12 21.39
C SER A 288 -4.77 20.60 21.24
N LEU A 289 -5.04 21.18 20.07
CA LEU A 289 -4.79 22.59 19.70
C LEU A 289 -3.31 23.04 19.62
N PHE A 290 -2.41 22.45 20.41
CA PHE A 290 -1.01 22.87 20.50
C PHE A 290 -0.08 22.05 19.60
N ALA A 291 -0.45 20.82 19.27
CA ALA A 291 0.38 19.92 18.45
C ALA A 291 0.03 19.94 16.95
N ARG A 292 -0.40 21.10 16.41
CA ARG A 292 -0.70 21.21 14.96
C ARG A 292 0.52 20.94 14.08
N ASN A 293 1.72 21.16 14.59
CA ASN A 293 2.96 20.85 13.85
C ASN A 293 3.44 19.41 14.07
N LEU A 294 2.79 18.62 14.92
CA LEU A 294 3.20 17.25 15.22
C LEU A 294 2.93 16.36 14.00
N ILE A 295 4.00 15.76 13.48
CA ILE A 295 4.00 14.87 12.32
C ILE A 295 4.04 13.41 12.75
N SER A 296 4.83 13.09 13.78
CA SER A 296 4.93 11.72 14.29
C SER A 296 5.14 11.69 15.79
N ILE A 297 4.55 10.67 16.41
CA ILE A 297 4.76 10.38 17.83
C ILE A 297 4.97 8.88 18.06
N VAL A 298 5.97 8.56 18.87
CA VAL A 298 6.14 7.27 19.54
C VAL A 298 5.69 7.44 20.99
N LEU A 299 4.57 6.80 21.33
CA LEU A 299 4.07 6.82 22.70
C LEU A 299 4.91 5.91 23.59
N GLY A 300 5.01 6.28 24.86
CA GLY A 300 5.82 5.55 25.83
C GLY A 300 5.34 4.12 26.03
N ASP A 301 6.27 3.18 26.22
CA ASP A 301 5.99 1.73 26.28
C ASP A 301 5.06 1.30 27.43
N LYS A 302 4.82 2.19 28.40
CA LYS A 302 3.97 1.98 29.57
C LYS A 302 2.59 2.61 29.43
N ILE A 303 2.27 3.30 28.32
CA ILE A 303 0.96 3.93 28.15
C ILE A 303 -0.13 2.85 28.07
N GLU A 304 -1.12 3.00 28.93
CA GLU A 304 -2.25 2.09 29.08
C GLU A 304 -3.54 2.72 28.50
N ARG A 305 -3.68 4.06 28.52
CA ARG A 305 -4.89 4.77 28.07
C ARG A 305 -4.56 6.09 27.34
N ILE A 306 -5.30 6.35 26.26
CA ILE A 306 -5.33 7.65 25.58
C ILE A 306 -6.68 8.31 25.84
N GLY A 307 -6.64 9.46 26.52
CA GLY A 307 -7.83 10.18 26.98
C GLY A 307 -8.62 10.88 25.87
N LYS A 308 -9.86 11.28 26.23
CA LYS A 308 -10.77 12.02 25.35
C LYS A 308 -10.10 13.23 24.68
N ASN A 309 -10.25 13.37 23.36
CA ASN A 309 -9.65 14.45 22.56
C ASN A 309 -8.12 14.59 22.71
N ALA A 310 -7.38 13.59 23.21
CA ALA A 310 -5.95 13.72 23.53
C ALA A 310 -5.13 14.30 22.36
N PHE A 311 -5.37 13.84 21.13
CA PHE A 311 -4.74 14.28 19.88
C PHE A 311 -5.74 14.95 18.93
N ALA A 312 -6.88 15.45 19.43
CA ALA A 312 -7.87 16.09 18.57
C ALA A 312 -7.26 17.28 17.81
N ASP A 313 -7.59 17.35 16.51
CA ASP A 313 -7.15 18.36 15.54
C ASP A 313 -5.62 18.47 15.39
N CYS A 314 -4.89 17.39 15.68
CA CYS A 314 -3.48 17.24 15.27
C CYS A 314 -3.44 16.90 13.77
N GLU A 315 -3.82 17.85 12.91
CA GLU A 315 -4.12 17.61 11.49
C GLU A 315 -2.93 17.04 10.70
N ASN A 316 -1.70 17.44 11.04
CA ASN A 316 -0.47 17.05 10.34
C ASN A 316 0.12 15.71 10.80
N ILE A 317 -0.51 15.01 11.75
CA ILE A 317 0.03 13.76 12.26
C ILE A 317 -0.11 12.65 11.22
N ILE A 318 1.01 12.12 10.76
CA ILE A 318 1.06 11.07 9.73
C ILE A 318 1.19 9.70 10.38
N SER A 319 1.88 9.61 11.53
CA SER A 319 2.15 8.33 12.20
C SER A 319 2.10 8.43 13.71
N VAL A 320 1.49 7.41 14.31
CA VAL A 320 1.41 7.21 15.76
C VAL A 320 1.85 5.79 16.05
N THR A 321 2.90 5.63 16.82
CA THR A 321 3.32 4.31 17.34
C THR A 321 2.65 4.09 18.70
N LEU A 322 1.70 3.16 18.72
CA LEU A 322 0.97 2.76 19.92
C LEU A 322 1.70 1.61 20.63
N PRO A 323 1.83 1.61 21.97
CA PRO A 323 2.47 0.55 22.70
C PRO A 323 1.50 -0.62 22.92
N ASN A 324 2.05 -1.81 23.10
CA ASN A 324 1.25 -3.01 23.34
C ASN A 324 0.55 -3.02 24.71
N THR A 325 0.89 -2.12 25.64
CA THR A 325 0.20 -1.96 26.93
C THR A 325 -1.12 -1.21 26.83
N LEU A 326 -1.39 -0.56 25.69
CA LEU A 326 -2.59 0.25 25.49
C LEU A 326 -3.85 -0.62 25.48
N TYR A 327 -4.78 -0.35 26.40
CA TYR A 327 -6.03 -1.10 26.54
C TYR A 327 -7.25 -0.32 26.04
N THR A 328 -7.22 1.01 25.95
CA THR A 328 -8.35 1.84 25.50
C THR A 328 -7.92 3.13 24.81
N ILE A 329 -8.63 3.45 23.72
CA ILE A 329 -8.62 4.74 23.02
C ILE A 329 -9.99 5.38 23.23
N GLU A 330 -10.03 6.48 23.98
CA GLU A 330 -11.27 7.15 24.36
C GLU A 330 -11.88 8.00 23.23
N GLU A 331 -13.07 8.52 23.51
CA GLU A 331 -13.89 9.31 22.60
C GLU A 331 -13.06 10.43 21.95
N ARG A 332 -13.13 10.54 20.62
CA ARG A 332 -12.45 11.61 19.85
C ARG A 332 -10.93 11.71 20.05
N ALA A 333 -10.26 10.68 20.56
CA ALA A 333 -8.83 10.72 20.89
C ALA A 333 -7.95 11.19 19.72
N PHE A 334 -8.22 10.80 18.48
CA PHE A 334 -7.55 11.23 17.24
C PHE A 334 -8.52 11.92 16.26
N PHE A 335 -9.57 12.56 16.78
CA PHE A 335 -10.52 13.29 15.97
C PHE A 335 -9.82 14.36 15.13
N GLY A 336 -10.11 14.46 13.83
CA GLY A 336 -9.55 15.50 12.97
C GLY A 336 -8.05 15.32 12.68
N CYS A 337 -7.45 14.16 12.96
CA CYS A 337 -6.09 13.83 12.51
C CYS A 337 -6.09 13.52 11.00
N LYS A 338 -6.29 14.55 10.17
CA LYS A 338 -6.54 14.44 8.73
C LYS A 338 -5.45 13.71 7.96
N SER A 339 -4.17 13.96 8.27
CA SER A 339 -3.03 13.33 7.59
C SER A 339 -2.67 11.93 8.09
N LEU A 340 -3.42 11.36 9.04
CA LEU A 340 -3.13 10.05 9.60
C LEU A 340 -3.45 8.94 8.59
N GLN A 341 -2.43 8.44 7.90
CA GLN A 341 -2.63 7.48 6.80
C GLN A 341 -2.83 6.04 7.27
N LYS A 342 -2.14 5.67 8.35
CA LYS A 342 -2.14 4.32 8.89
C LYS A 342 -1.93 4.35 10.38
N ILE A 343 -2.66 3.48 11.09
CA ILE A 343 -2.42 3.23 12.50
C ILE A 343 -2.43 1.72 12.77
N ASN A 344 -1.40 1.25 13.46
CA ASN A 344 -1.31 -0.14 13.89
C ASN A 344 -1.92 -0.24 15.29
N LEU A 345 -3.14 -0.78 15.38
CA LEU A 345 -3.80 -0.97 16.66
C LEU A 345 -3.16 -2.15 17.42
N PRO A 346 -2.80 -1.98 18.71
CA PRO A 346 -2.13 -3.02 19.47
C PRO A 346 -3.08 -4.16 19.87
N ASN A 347 -2.54 -5.37 20.01
CA ASN A 347 -3.33 -6.58 20.27
C ASN A 347 -4.08 -6.58 21.61
N ASN A 348 -3.59 -5.85 22.60
CA ASN A 348 -4.23 -5.75 23.92
C ASN A 348 -5.36 -4.71 23.96
N LEU A 349 -5.56 -3.92 22.90
CA LEU A 349 -6.60 -2.93 22.82
C LEU A 349 -7.98 -3.60 22.94
N LYS A 350 -8.78 -3.18 23.92
CA LYS A 350 -10.10 -3.77 24.21
C LYS A 350 -11.26 -2.96 23.67
N LYS A 351 -11.11 -1.63 23.59
CA LYS A 351 -12.17 -0.72 23.17
C LYS A 351 -11.61 0.44 22.35
N ILE A 352 -12.38 0.80 21.31
CA ILE A 352 -12.28 2.07 20.60
C ILE A 352 -13.64 2.75 20.76
N GLU A 353 -13.65 3.88 21.45
CA GLU A 353 -14.87 4.63 21.72
C GLU A 353 -15.30 5.46 20.49
N ASP A 354 -16.47 6.11 20.59
CA ASP A 354 -17.06 6.88 19.50
C ASP A 354 -16.13 8.01 19.01
N GLU A 355 -16.15 8.24 17.69
CA GLU A 355 -15.41 9.31 17.01
C GLU A 355 -13.88 9.29 17.19
N ALA A 356 -13.31 8.22 17.76
CA ALA A 356 -11.88 8.15 18.09
C ALA A 356 -10.95 8.47 16.89
N PHE A 357 -11.36 8.13 15.66
CA PHE A 357 -10.67 8.40 14.41
C PHE A 357 -11.58 9.12 13.39
N SER A 358 -12.56 9.89 13.87
CA SER A 358 -13.45 10.63 13.00
C SER A 358 -12.71 11.78 12.32
N LEU A 359 -13.03 12.07 11.06
CA LEU A 359 -12.35 13.07 10.21
C LEU A 359 -10.84 12.77 10.00
N CYS A 360 -10.41 11.52 10.16
CA CYS A 360 -9.12 11.06 9.67
C CYS A 360 -9.20 10.82 8.15
N GLU A 361 -9.21 11.92 7.38
CA GLU A 361 -9.48 11.94 5.94
C GLU A 361 -8.47 11.14 5.10
N ASP A 362 -7.22 10.97 5.54
CA ASP A 362 -6.22 10.14 4.84
C ASP A 362 -6.15 8.69 5.38
N LEU A 363 -6.93 8.31 6.40
CA LEU A 363 -6.90 6.96 6.97
C LEU A 363 -7.59 5.97 6.03
N MET A 364 -6.81 5.38 5.12
CA MET A 364 -7.34 4.53 4.03
C MET A 364 -7.65 3.09 4.47
N SER A 365 -6.96 2.60 5.50
CA SER A 365 -7.11 1.22 5.96
C SER A 365 -6.85 1.10 7.44
N ILE A 366 -7.52 0.12 8.05
CA ILE A 366 -7.28 -0.23 9.45
C ILE A 366 -7.34 -1.74 9.62
N THR A 367 -6.39 -2.28 10.40
CA THR A 367 -6.42 -3.67 10.83
C THR A 367 -6.96 -3.71 12.25
N ILE A 368 -8.11 -4.35 12.42
CA ILE A 368 -8.74 -4.50 13.73
C ILE A 368 -8.10 -5.68 14.47
N PRO A 369 -7.53 -5.49 15.66
CA PRO A 369 -6.85 -6.55 16.40
C PRO A 369 -7.86 -7.50 17.06
N SER A 370 -7.48 -8.77 17.20
CA SER A 370 -8.31 -9.84 17.78
C SER A 370 -8.55 -9.71 19.30
N GLY A 371 -7.99 -8.69 19.95
CA GLY A 371 -8.29 -8.36 21.35
C GLY A 371 -9.47 -7.41 21.52
N LEU A 372 -9.91 -6.74 20.45
CA LEU A 372 -10.88 -5.65 20.51
C LEU A 372 -12.32 -6.14 20.63
N THR A 373 -13.01 -5.77 21.71
CA THR A 373 -14.38 -6.26 22.01
C THR A 373 -15.48 -5.29 21.61
N TYR A 374 -15.14 -4.01 21.44
CA TYR A 374 -16.08 -2.93 21.16
C TYR A 374 -15.47 -1.92 20.20
N ILE A 375 -16.25 -1.53 19.19
CA ILE A 375 -15.93 -0.49 18.21
C ILE A 375 -17.15 0.44 18.13
N GLY A 376 -17.02 1.64 18.70
CA GLY A 376 -17.97 2.72 18.52
C GLY A 376 -18.00 3.21 17.06
N SER A 377 -18.74 4.29 16.79
CA SER A 377 -18.72 4.99 15.50
C SER A 377 -17.39 5.74 15.32
N ALA A 378 -16.29 5.00 15.35
CA ALA A 378 -14.94 5.52 15.50
C ALA A 378 -14.40 6.12 14.20
N PHE A 379 -14.87 5.66 13.04
CA PHE A 379 -14.29 5.95 11.72
C PHE A 379 -15.15 6.88 10.85
N GLN A 380 -16.04 7.66 11.46
CA GLN A 380 -16.91 8.61 10.77
C GLN A 380 -16.09 9.57 9.88
N TYR A 381 -16.45 9.71 8.61
CA TYR A 381 -15.77 10.57 7.63
C TYR A 381 -14.27 10.27 7.41
N SER A 382 -13.82 9.04 7.68
CA SER A 382 -12.48 8.58 7.27
C SER A 382 -12.48 8.04 5.84
N ALA A 383 -11.29 7.92 5.23
CA ALA A 383 -11.12 7.34 3.89
C ALA A 383 -11.16 5.80 3.84
N ILE A 384 -11.57 5.12 4.91
CA ILE A 384 -11.61 3.66 4.92
C ILE A 384 -12.58 3.16 3.83
N THR A 385 -12.07 2.31 2.94
CA THR A 385 -12.86 1.74 1.84
C THR A 385 -13.34 0.33 2.13
N SER A 386 -12.67 -0.37 3.05
CA SER A 386 -13.09 -1.68 3.53
C SER A 386 -12.68 -1.89 4.98
N ILE A 387 -13.44 -2.72 5.70
CA ILE A 387 -13.11 -3.14 7.06
C ILE A 387 -13.35 -4.65 7.21
N THR A 388 -12.44 -5.34 7.89
CA THR A 388 -12.61 -6.73 8.32
C THR A 388 -12.56 -6.78 9.82
N VAL A 389 -13.61 -7.34 10.43
CA VAL A 389 -13.79 -7.37 11.87
C VAL A 389 -13.50 -8.79 12.39
N PRO A 390 -12.68 -8.96 13.44
CA PRO A 390 -12.34 -10.26 13.99
C PRO A 390 -13.45 -10.83 14.88
N ASN A 391 -13.47 -12.16 15.03
CA ASN A 391 -14.54 -12.95 15.68
C ASN A 391 -14.84 -12.60 17.15
N ASN A 392 -14.02 -11.79 17.80
CA ASN A 392 -14.18 -11.43 19.21
C ASN A 392 -15.02 -10.16 19.42
N VAL A 393 -15.43 -9.48 18.34
CA VAL A 393 -16.35 -8.34 18.38
C VAL A 393 -17.80 -8.84 18.33
N THR A 394 -18.67 -8.30 19.18
CA THR A 394 -20.10 -8.62 19.22
C THR A 394 -21.00 -7.45 18.82
N LYS A 395 -20.49 -6.22 18.86
CA LYS A 395 -21.19 -4.99 18.50
C LYS A 395 -20.28 -4.06 17.69
N ILE A 396 -20.82 -3.43 16.65
CA ILE A 396 -20.08 -2.47 15.84
C ILE A 396 -20.97 -1.35 15.29
N SER A 397 -20.46 -0.12 15.28
CA SER A 397 -21.11 1.00 14.58
C SER A 397 -20.17 1.58 13.53
N LEU A 398 -20.63 1.66 12.29
CA LEU A 398 -19.91 2.18 11.13
C LEU A 398 -20.58 3.43 10.57
N ASN A 399 -21.23 4.22 11.43
CA ASN A 399 -21.95 5.41 10.99
C ASN A 399 -21.02 6.37 10.24
N ASP A 400 -21.55 7.05 9.23
CA ASP A 400 -20.87 8.09 8.44
C ASP A 400 -19.54 7.64 7.81
N CYS A 401 -19.33 6.34 7.63
CA CYS A 401 -18.19 5.81 6.87
C CYS A 401 -18.48 5.96 5.37
N VAL A 402 -18.54 7.19 4.88
CA VAL A 402 -19.05 7.56 3.54
C VAL A 402 -18.28 6.93 2.38
N HIS A 403 -17.00 6.58 2.59
CA HIS A 403 -16.14 5.93 1.59
C HIS A 403 -16.12 4.39 1.68
N LEU A 404 -16.77 3.81 2.70
CA LEU A 404 -16.78 2.38 2.94
C LEU A 404 -17.57 1.66 1.85
N LYS A 405 -16.89 0.83 1.05
CA LYS A 405 -17.49 0.04 -0.04
C LYS A 405 -17.92 -1.35 0.40
N SER A 406 -17.21 -1.93 1.38
CA SER A 406 -17.49 -3.25 1.93
C SER A 406 -17.13 -3.36 3.41
N ALA A 407 -17.90 -4.17 4.15
CA ALA A 407 -17.60 -4.54 5.52
C ALA A 407 -17.74 -6.05 5.67
N THR A 408 -16.68 -6.71 6.14
CA THR A 408 -16.70 -8.15 6.47
C THR A 408 -16.85 -8.30 7.97
N LEU A 409 -18.06 -8.68 8.39
CA LEU A 409 -18.42 -8.86 9.79
C LEU A 409 -18.45 -10.35 10.16
N PRO A 410 -17.94 -10.73 11.35
CA PRO A 410 -17.98 -12.11 11.81
C PRO A 410 -19.39 -12.48 12.28
N ASN A 411 -19.70 -13.77 12.28
CA ASN A 411 -21.00 -14.29 12.69
C ASN A 411 -21.33 -14.05 14.17
N THR A 412 -20.37 -13.61 14.98
CA THR A 412 -20.54 -13.24 16.40
C THR A 412 -21.22 -11.90 16.61
N ILE A 413 -21.37 -11.08 15.56
CA ILE A 413 -22.02 -9.78 15.65
C ILE A 413 -23.52 -9.96 15.91
N THR A 414 -23.97 -9.35 16.99
CA THR A 414 -25.37 -9.32 17.46
C THR A 414 -26.05 -8.00 17.13
N GLU A 415 -25.28 -6.90 17.12
CA GLU A 415 -25.77 -5.56 16.82
C GLU A 415 -24.78 -4.86 15.87
N PHE A 416 -25.30 -4.31 14.78
CA PHE A 416 -24.51 -3.50 13.85
C PHE A 416 -25.29 -2.29 13.34
N ARG A 417 -24.55 -1.23 12.98
CA ARG A 417 -25.06 -0.06 12.25
C ARG A 417 -24.07 0.36 11.17
N ALA A 418 -24.58 0.78 10.03
CA ALA A 418 -23.85 1.32 8.89
C ALA A 418 -24.62 2.52 8.32
N THR A 419 -25.16 3.38 9.20
CA THR A 419 -25.94 4.56 8.83
C THR A 419 -25.08 5.53 8.02
N ARG A 420 -25.61 6.08 6.93
CA ARG A 420 -24.93 7.02 6.01
C ARG A 420 -23.63 6.50 5.42
N CYS A 421 -23.45 5.18 5.32
CA CYS A 421 -22.38 4.56 4.52
C CYS A 421 -22.71 4.66 3.02
N SER A 422 -22.65 5.87 2.47
CA SER A 422 -23.17 6.19 1.14
C SER A 422 -22.50 5.44 -0.01
N SER A 423 -21.27 4.94 0.16
CA SER A 423 -20.54 4.12 -0.83
C SER A 423 -20.70 2.61 -0.65
N LEU A 424 -21.41 2.13 0.39
CA LEU A 424 -21.53 0.70 0.67
C LEU A 424 -22.34 0.01 -0.42
N VAL A 425 -21.75 -0.99 -1.09
CA VAL A 425 -22.36 -1.61 -2.27
C VAL A 425 -23.19 -2.84 -1.92
N SER A 426 -22.71 -3.66 -1.00
CA SER A 426 -23.35 -4.90 -0.59
C SER A 426 -23.05 -5.22 0.86
N PHE A 427 -23.95 -5.94 1.52
CA PHE A 427 -23.76 -6.33 2.92
C PHE A 427 -24.33 -7.72 3.20
N ILE A 428 -23.61 -8.50 4.02
CA ILE A 428 -24.07 -9.81 4.50
C ILE A 428 -24.43 -9.66 5.97
N ILE A 429 -25.68 -9.96 6.33
CA ILE A 429 -26.14 -9.89 7.72
C ILE A 429 -25.47 -11.00 8.54
N PRO A 430 -24.81 -10.68 9.68
CA PRO A 430 -24.16 -11.68 10.53
C PRO A 430 -25.15 -12.67 11.15
N ASN A 431 -24.80 -13.97 11.19
CA ASN A 431 -25.74 -15.03 11.62
C ASN A 431 -26.34 -14.88 13.03
N SER A 432 -25.66 -14.19 13.96
CA SER A 432 -26.15 -13.95 15.32
C SER A 432 -27.05 -12.72 15.45
N THR A 433 -27.32 -12.00 14.35
CA THR A 433 -28.20 -10.83 14.35
C THR A 433 -29.66 -11.26 14.23
N ASP A 434 -30.49 -10.98 15.23
CA ASP A 434 -31.92 -11.32 15.19
C ASP A 434 -32.81 -10.16 14.71
N LYS A 435 -32.27 -8.94 14.58
CA LYS A 435 -33.02 -7.76 14.13
C LYS A 435 -32.12 -6.83 13.32
N ILE A 436 -32.67 -6.21 12.27
CA ILE A 436 -32.02 -5.07 11.61
C ILE A 436 -32.41 -3.81 12.36
N LEU A 437 -31.46 -3.20 13.08
CA LEU A 437 -31.69 -2.07 13.99
C LEU A 437 -32.25 -0.82 13.28
N ASN A 438 -32.81 0.10 14.09
CA ASN A 438 -33.29 1.40 13.61
C ASN A 438 -32.20 2.10 12.79
N SER A 439 -32.53 2.62 11.61
CA SER A 439 -31.59 3.33 10.74
C SER A 439 -30.32 2.56 10.35
N ALA A 440 -30.28 1.22 10.49
CA ALA A 440 -29.06 0.43 10.31
C ALA A 440 -28.32 0.67 8.98
N PHE A 441 -29.04 0.95 7.90
CA PHE A 441 -28.53 1.29 6.58
C PHE A 441 -29.18 2.57 6.02
N GLU A 442 -29.72 3.43 6.89
CA GLU A 442 -30.31 4.70 6.46
C GLU A 442 -29.30 5.48 5.59
N ASP A 443 -29.75 5.98 4.44
CA ASP A 443 -28.96 6.75 3.46
C ASP A 443 -27.69 6.03 2.93
N CYS A 444 -27.69 4.70 2.92
CA CYS A 444 -26.73 3.91 2.13
C CYS A 444 -27.06 3.98 0.62
N PHE A 445 -26.82 5.15 0.00
CA PHE A 445 -27.27 5.44 -1.37
C PHE A 445 -26.76 4.47 -2.43
N SER A 446 -25.59 3.85 -2.24
CA SER A 446 -24.98 2.89 -3.16
C SER A 446 -25.33 1.42 -2.89
N LEU A 447 -26.12 1.12 -1.85
CA LEU A 447 -26.41 -0.25 -1.45
C LEU A 447 -27.30 -0.94 -2.48
N LYS A 448 -26.77 -1.96 -3.13
CA LYS A 448 -27.43 -2.72 -4.21
C LYS A 448 -27.95 -4.07 -3.74
N SER A 449 -27.34 -4.68 -2.73
CA SER A 449 -27.74 -6.00 -2.24
C SER A 449 -27.48 -6.17 -0.75
N VAL A 450 -28.39 -6.91 -0.12
CA VAL A 450 -28.29 -7.32 1.28
C VAL A 450 -28.63 -8.79 1.35
N VAL A 451 -27.74 -9.59 1.94
CA VAL A 451 -27.92 -11.03 2.11
C VAL A 451 -28.33 -11.30 3.54
N PHE A 452 -29.57 -11.77 3.72
CA PHE A 452 -30.11 -12.15 5.02
C PHE A 452 -29.82 -13.62 5.33
N HIS A 453 -29.77 -13.94 6.61
CA HIS A 453 -29.83 -15.32 7.11
C HIS A 453 -31.19 -15.58 7.78
N LYS A 454 -31.46 -16.86 8.05
CA LYS A 454 -32.74 -17.36 8.58
C LYS A 454 -33.08 -16.98 10.03
N ASN A 455 -32.25 -16.19 10.73
CA ASN A 455 -32.53 -15.83 12.13
C ASN A 455 -33.03 -14.39 12.30
N VAL A 456 -33.06 -13.59 11.24
CA VAL A 456 -33.56 -12.20 11.30
C VAL A 456 -35.08 -12.20 11.47
N LYS A 457 -35.57 -11.67 12.59
CA LYS A 457 -36.98 -11.68 13.00
C LYS A 457 -37.71 -10.37 12.71
N SER A 458 -37.01 -9.24 12.72
CA SER A 458 -37.60 -7.93 12.45
C SER A 458 -36.66 -6.98 11.72
N ILE A 459 -37.28 -6.07 10.97
CA ILE A 459 -36.62 -4.91 10.36
C ILE A 459 -37.21 -3.67 11.02
N GLU A 460 -36.37 -2.93 11.73
CA GLU A 460 -36.79 -1.81 12.56
C GLU A 460 -36.96 -0.50 11.76
N GLU A 461 -37.30 0.58 12.44
CA GLU A 461 -37.71 1.85 11.82
C GLU A 461 -36.56 2.47 11.02
N ASN A 462 -36.87 2.97 9.82
CA ASN A 462 -35.90 3.57 8.88
C ASN A 462 -34.69 2.67 8.50
N ALA A 463 -34.74 1.37 8.78
CA ALA A 463 -33.59 0.47 8.65
C ALA A 463 -32.86 0.53 7.29
N PHE A 464 -33.58 0.72 6.19
CA PHE A 464 -33.06 0.90 4.84
C PHE A 464 -33.56 2.19 4.18
N TYR A 465 -34.00 3.17 4.97
CA TYR A 465 -34.50 4.45 4.45
C TYR A 465 -33.49 5.06 3.48
N GLY A 466 -33.94 5.53 2.31
CA GLY A 466 -33.08 6.21 1.35
C GLY A 466 -32.05 5.32 0.63
N CYS A 467 -32.14 3.98 0.71
CA CYS A 467 -31.27 3.05 -0.03
C CYS A 467 -31.56 3.08 -1.56
N ASN A 468 -31.17 4.16 -2.22
CA ASN A 468 -31.57 4.53 -3.59
C ASN A 468 -31.00 3.64 -4.71
N SER A 469 -30.05 2.76 -4.43
CA SER A 469 -29.50 1.81 -5.41
C SER A 469 -30.07 0.41 -5.28
N LEU A 470 -30.88 0.13 -4.25
CA LEU A 470 -31.48 -1.17 -4.03
C LEU A 470 -32.63 -1.36 -5.03
N THR A 471 -32.49 -2.33 -5.94
CA THR A 471 -33.51 -2.59 -6.97
C THR A 471 -34.47 -3.69 -6.59
N SER A 472 -33.96 -4.68 -5.85
CA SER A 472 -34.74 -5.80 -5.34
C SER A 472 -34.19 -6.26 -4.00
N ILE A 473 -35.05 -6.87 -3.18
CA ILE A 473 -34.65 -7.47 -1.91
C ILE A 473 -35.42 -8.76 -1.66
N THR A 474 -34.72 -9.76 -1.11
CA THR A 474 -35.33 -11.03 -0.66
C THR A 474 -35.32 -11.06 0.86
N LEU A 475 -36.49 -11.26 1.45
CA LEU A 475 -36.73 -11.26 2.88
C LEU A 475 -36.97 -12.70 3.35
N PRO A 476 -36.19 -13.21 4.33
CA PRO A 476 -36.27 -14.58 4.77
C PRO A 476 -37.59 -14.88 5.48
N SER A 477 -37.96 -16.16 5.51
CA SER A 477 -39.20 -16.65 6.15
C SER A 477 -39.29 -16.38 7.66
N SER A 478 -38.17 -16.02 8.29
CA SER A 478 -38.08 -15.70 9.71
C SER A 478 -38.58 -14.30 10.08
N ILE A 479 -38.74 -13.40 9.11
CA ILE A 479 -39.21 -12.03 9.38
C ILE A 479 -40.69 -12.05 9.78
N THR A 480 -40.98 -11.50 10.95
CA THR A 480 -42.33 -11.41 11.54
C THR A 480 -42.86 -9.99 11.62
N LYS A 481 -41.98 -8.98 11.55
CA LYS A 481 -42.34 -7.56 11.68
C LYS A 481 -41.46 -6.67 10.81
N ILE A 482 -42.07 -5.69 10.16
CA ILE A 482 -41.37 -4.63 9.41
C ILE A 482 -41.96 -3.29 9.86
N MET A 483 -41.11 -2.45 10.41
CA MET A 483 -41.50 -1.24 11.12
C MET A 483 -41.68 -0.03 10.18
N ASN A 484 -41.95 1.14 10.76
CA ASN A 484 -42.26 2.34 10.01
C ASN A 484 -41.11 2.70 9.06
N ASN A 485 -41.46 3.08 7.83
CA ASN A 485 -40.52 3.64 6.86
C ASN A 485 -39.28 2.78 6.57
N SER A 486 -39.29 1.47 6.90
CA SER A 486 -38.08 0.63 6.84
C SER A 486 -37.43 0.62 5.46
N PHE A 487 -38.18 0.78 4.37
CA PHE A 487 -37.69 0.92 3.00
C PHE A 487 -38.27 2.17 2.30
N ALA A 488 -38.66 3.19 3.06
CA ALA A 488 -39.15 4.43 2.49
C ALA A 488 -38.03 5.16 1.73
N ASN A 489 -38.40 5.90 0.68
CA ASN A 489 -37.47 6.62 -0.20
C ASN A 489 -36.39 5.73 -0.85
N CYS A 490 -36.57 4.41 -0.93
CA CYS A 490 -35.77 3.53 -1.78
C CYS A 490 -36.22 3.69 -3.25
N LYS A 491 -35.78 4.77 -3.91
CA LYS A 491 -36.33 5.23 -5.21
C LYS A 491 -36.22 4.23 -6.37
N LYS A 492 -35.38 3.21 -6.26
CA LYS A 492 -35.18 2.17 -7.29
C LYS A 492 -35.70 0.79 -6.85
N LEU A 493 -36.26 0.66 -5.66
CA LEU A 493 -36.72 -0.63 -5.14
C LEU A 493 -38.05 -1.00 -5.82
N GLU A 494 -37.95 -1.78 -6.89
CA GLU A 494 -39.11 -2.17 -7.71
C GLU A 494 -39.69 -3.52 -7.29
N THR A 495 -38.90 -4.37 -6.63
CA THR A 495 -39.30 -5.75 -6.31
C THR A 495 -38.94 -6.16 -4.88
N ILE A 496 -39.90 -6.68 -4.13
CA ILE A 496 -39.66 -7.34 -2.84
C ILE A 496 -40.08 -8.80 -2.97
N THR A 497 -39.26 -9.74 -2.51
CA THR A 497 -39.59 -11.17 -2.48
C THR A 497 -39.60 -11.66 -1.04
N PHE A 498 -40.68 -12.29 -0.62
CA PHE A 498 -40.78 -12.96 0.68
C PHE A 498 -40.58 -14.47 0.50
N GLU A 499 -39.80 -15.09 1.37
CA GLU A 499 -39.61 -16.54 1.39
C GLU A 499 -40.60 -17.27 2.32
N GLY A 500 -41.23 -16.54 3.23
CA GLY A 500 -42.19 -17.10 4.19
C GLY A 500 -43.62 -17.16 3.66
N THR A 501 -44.34 -18.23 3.97
CA THR A 501 -45.78 -18.35 3.71
C THR A 501 -46.63 -17.53 4.69
N ASN A 502 -46.04 -17.09 5.80
CA ASN A 502 -46.69 -16.22 6.79
C ASN A 502 -46.31 -14.76 6.54
N PRO A 503 -47.27 -13.86 6.30
CA PRO A 503 -46.98 -12.44 6.15
C PRO A 503 -46.48 -11.83 7.46
N PRO A 504 -45.42 -11.01 7.44
CA PRO A 504 -45.06 -10.19 8.60
C PRO A 504 -46.10 -9.10 8.84
N ILE A 505 -46.16 -8.62 10.09
CA ILE A 505 -46.91 -7.41 10.44
C ILE A 505 -46.17 -6.21 9.84
N LEU A 506 -46.88 -5.42 9.05
CA LEU A 506 -46.38 -4.16 8.48
C LEU A 506 -46.87 -2.98 9.32
N LYS A 507 -45.96 -2.06 9.67
CA LYS A 507 -46.32 -0.78 10.29
C LYS A 507 -46.51 0.33 9.25
N SER A 508 -46.42 1.60 9.63
CA SER A 508 -46.82 2.69 8.73
C SER A 508 -45.80 2.88 7.60
N TYR A 509 -46.25 2.71 6.37
CA TYR A 509 -45.50 2.98 5.14
C TYR A 509 -44.10 2.31 5.05
N PRO A 510 -43.94 1.01 5.35
CA PRO A 510 -42.65 0.34 5.31
C PRO A 510 -42.07 0.28 3.89
N PHE A 511 -42.92 0.25 2.86
CA PHE A 511 -42.52 0.24 1.45
C PHE A 511 -43.13 1.40 0.71
N ASP A 512 -42.36 1.97 -0.22
CA ASP A 512 -42.75 3.13 -1.02
C ASP A 512 -43.49 2.71 -2.29
N THR A 513 -44.81 2.88 -2.30
CA THR A 513 -45.68 2.48 -3.41
C THR A 513 -45.51 3.32 -4.68
N ARG A 514 -44.78 4.45 -4.61
CA ARG A 514 -44.46 5.27 -5.79
C ARG A 514 -43.47 4.58 -6.73
N TYR A 515 -42.67 3.65 -6.21
CA TYR A 515 -41.58 2.99 -6.94
C TYR A 515 -41.75 1.47 -7.00
N LEU A 516 -42.37 0.87 -5.98
CA LEU A 516 -42.56 -0.57 -5.90
C LEU A 516 -43.54 -1.08 -6.96
N LYS A 517 -43.14 -2.10 -7.72
CA LYS A 517 -43.93 -2.70 -8.81
C LYS A 517 -44.44 -4.10 -8.49
N ASN A 518 -43.63 -4.89 -7.79
CA ASN A 518 -43.94 -6.30 -7.52
C ASN A 518 -43.59 -6.68 -6.08
N ILE A 519 -44.51 -7.41 -5.43
CA ILE A 519 -44.24 -8.15 -4.21
C ILE A 519 -44.47 -9.63 -4.51
N TYR A 520 -43.40 -10.41 -4.51
CA TYR A 520 -43.46 -11.86 -4.73
C TYR A 520 -43.59 -12.60 -3.40
N VAL A 521 -44.57 -13.49 -3.30
CA VAL A 521 -44.80 -14.35 -2.13
C VAL A 521 -44.86 -15.82 -2.55
N PRO A 522 -44.65 -16.78 -1.64
CA PRO A 522 -44.75 -18.21 -1.98
C PRO A 522 -46.14 -18.58 -2.52
N GLU A 523 -46.19 -19.56 -3.43
CA GLU A 523 -47.43 -20.10 -3.97
C GLU A 523 -48.38 -20.60 -2.87
N GLY A 524 -49.66 -20.27 -2.98
CA GLY A 524 -50.69 -20.62 -2.00
C GLY A 524 -50.75 -19.70 -0.77
N SER A 525 -49.95 -18.64 -0.72
CA SER A 525 -49.93 -17.68 0.40
C SER A 525 -50.51 -16.30 0.08
N GLU A 526 -50.87 -16.01 -1.18
CA GLU A 526 -51.29 -14.70 -1.67
C GLU A 526 -52.48 -14.13 -0.89
N GLU A 527 -53.53 -14.94 -0.72
CA GLU A 527 -54.74 -14.54 0.02
C GLU A 527 -54.45 -14.30 1.50
N LYS A 528 -53.44 -14.97 2.06
CA LYS A 528 -52.99 -14.74 3.43
C LYS A 528 -52.29 -13.39 3.55
N TYR A 529 -51.41 -13.07 2.61
CA TYR A 529 -50.74 -11.76 2.56
C TYR A 529 -51.74 -10.61 2.36
N LYS A 530 -52.69 -10.74 1.42
CA LYS A 530 -53.68 -9.68 1.15
C LYS A 530 -54.57 -9.35 2.34
N LYS A 531 -54.82 -10.30 3.24
CA LYS A 531 -55.68 -10.15 4.43
C LYS A 531 -54.92 -9.77 5.71
N ALA A 532 -53.58 -9.68 5.65
CA ALA A 532 -52.76 -9.47 6.83
C ALA A 532 -52.67 -8.00 7.27
N GLU A 533 -52.32 -7.78 8.54
CA GLU A 533 -52.17 -6.45 9.14
C GLU A 533 -51.16 -5.59 8.37
N GLY A 534 -51.60 -4.41 7.92
CA GLY A 534 -50.77 -3.42 7.23
C GLY A 534 -50.56 -3.66 5.73
N TRP A 535 -51.17 -4.71 5.16
CA TRP A 535 -51.00 -5.07 3.75
C TRP A 535 -51.98 -4.40 2.77
N SER A 536 -52.99 -3.69 3.28
CA SER A 536 -54.09 -3.13 2.47
C SER A 536 -53.63 -2.25 1.30
N ASN A 537 -52.53 -1.50 1.49
CA ASN A 537 -51.99 -0.59 0.46
C ASN A 537 -51.13 -1.29 -0.61
N TYR A 538 -50.92 -2.61 -0.48
CA TYR A 538 -49.99 -3.39 -1.31
C TYR A 538 -50.69 -4.52 -2.07
N ILE A 539 -52.02 -4.67 -1.92
CA ILE A 539 -52.79 -5.79 -2.47
C ILE A 539 -52.55 -6.00 -3.97
N ASP A 540 -52.57 -4.91 -4.75
CA ASP A 540 -52.43 -4.95 -6.21
C ASP A 540 -51.00 -5.27 -6.68
N LEU A 541 -50.02 -5.21 -5.77
CA LEU A 541 -48.62 -5.50 -6.06
C LEU A 541 -48.26 -6.98 -5.78
N ILE A 542 -49.09 -7.72 -5.04
CA ILE A 542 -48.82 -9.10 -4.61
C ILE A 542 -48.97 -10.07 -5.78
N LYS A 543 -47.94 -10.88 -6.02
CA LYS A 543 -47.85 -11.89 -7.08
C LYS A 543 -47.24 -13.17 -6.54
N VAL A 544 -47.55 -14.30 -7.18
CA VAL A 544 -46.86 -15.58 -6.92
C VAL A 544 -45.41 -15.45 -7.37
N LYS A 545 -44.49 -15.89 -6.51
CA LYS A 545 -43.07 -16.00 -6.83
C LYS A 545 -42.89 -16.89 -8.07
N PRO A 546 -42.21 -16.44 -9.13
CA PRO A 546 -41.97 -17.27 -10.31
C PRO A 546 -41.15 -18.51 -9.93
N ASN A 547 -41.59 -19.68 -10.38
CA ASN A 547 -40.80 -20.90 -10.31
C ASN A 547 -39.58 -20.72 -11.24
N LYS A 548 -38.38 -20.74 -10.66
CA LYS A 548 -37.13 -20.71 -11.43
C LYS A 548 -36.82 -22.07 -12.01
#